data_AF-A0A2W7KNM0-F1
#
_entry.id   AF-A0A2W7KNM0-F1
#
_cell.length_a   1.000
_cell.length_b   1.000
_cell.length_c   1.000
_cell.angle_alpha   90.00
_cell.angle_beta   90.00
_cell.angle_gamma   90.00
#
_symmetry.space_group_name_H-M   'P 1'
#
loop_
_entity.id
_entity.type
_entity.pdbx_description
1 polymer ?
#
loop_
_entity_poly.entity_id
_entity_poly.type
_entity_poly.pdbx_seq_one_letter_code
_entity_poly.pdbx_strand_id
1 'polypeptide(L)'
;MEDEAGDIQNRPKELEVLPNYTDFPDENFIIKLEHSTGEFLAHDLRELIGSQPVEGKILSLMGGEFDINPPKEVIKFYGKRGDDFQMVNIVVSCYAFDRIDGQLVGLPYHISLRPAQKRGSPQHTGPGTIDALDLETLRDGFPRYMGYNPFSNAFGLFVKGAMAVPKGMHTDVVGIVYNSYFVSSKYDRKDVLLPASCIGLLGARNALLKDYQDFRCEHYFKHFKKTKPRKIWGCDSPIELFLLQGMGALGLRPQLQVMIFPDGSTFPLLHEMWRDGRRSKAFAKKITEVDFYFESNKLAVFCDSVAYHSSEEAIAKDKAIDEKLERIGIKSLRISGPDIMRSPMECAKYVQECLNSRV
;
A
#
# COMPACT_ATOMS: atom_id res chain seq x y z
N MET A 1 21.72 13.14 16.60
CA MET A 1 21.74 13.10 15.14
C MET A 1 20.78 12.01 14.74
N GLU A 2 19.53 12.38 14.48
CA GLU A 2 18.49 11.46 14.05
C GLU A 2 18.73 11.12 12.57
N ASP A 3 19.03 9.85 12.33
CA ASP A 3 18.85 9.05 11.11
C ASP A 3 18.76 9.81 9.75
N GLU A 4 19.86 10.44 9.32
CA GLU A 4 19.97 11.05 7.99
C GLU A 4 19.91 10.02 6.84
N ALA A 5 20.03 8.72 7.09
CA ALA A 5 19.92 7.70 6.04
C ALA A 5 18.46 7.26 5.77
N GLY A 6 17.51 7.64 6.64
CA GLY A 6 16.15 7.10 6.67
C GLY A 6 15.03 8.05 6.24
N ASP A 7 15.33 9.23 5.71
CA ASP A 7 14.32 10.17 5.21
C ASP A 7 14.29 10.20 3.67
N ILE A 8 13.08 10.19 3.10
CA ILE A 8 12.85 10.36 1.66
C ILE A 8 13.43 11.68 1.14
N GLN A 9 13.62 12.68 2.02
CA GLN A 9 14.29 13.94 1.67
C GLN A 9 15.76 13.76 1.27
N ASN A 10 16.42 12.70 1.74
CA ASN A 10 17.85 12.44 1.48
C ASN A 10 18.10 11.64 0.20
N ARG A 11 17.15 11.66 -0.74
CA ARG A 11 17.21 10.99 -2.03
C ARG A 11 18.56 11.19 -2.76
N PRO A 12 19.14 10.13 -3.33
CA PRO A 12 20.34 10.25 -4.16
C PRO A 12 20.11 11.14 -5.39
N LYS A 13 21.01 12.10 -5.61
CA LYS A 13 20.90 13.07 -6.72
C LYS A 13 20.85 12.42 -8.11
N GLU A 14 21.44 11.25 -8.27
CA GLU A 14 21.39 10.53 -9.55
C GLU A 14 19.98 10.09 -9.94
N LEU A 15 19.02 10.09 -9.02
CA LEU A 15 17.62 9.82 -9.36
C LEU A 15 16.95 11.03 -10.04
N GLU A 16 17.46 12.26 -9.84
CA GLU A 16 16.89 13.51 -10.41
C GLU A 16 16.81 13.51 -11.93
N VAL A 17 17.63 12.69 -12.61
CA VAL A 17 17.63 12.56 -14.07
C VAL A 17 16.58 11.58 -14.60
N LEU A 18 15.87 10.86 -13.72
CA LEU A 18 14.85 9.91 -14.14
C LEU A 18 13.64 10.63 -14.77
N PRO A 19 13.03 10.07 -15.82
CA PRO A 19 11.89 10.68 -16.48
C PRO A 19 10.74 10.96 -15.49
N ASN A 20 10.17 12.16 -15.61
CA ASN A 20 9.06 12.63 -14.76
C ASN A 20 9.36 12.63 -13.26
N TYR A 21 10.62 12.54 -12.80
CA TYR A 21 10.86 12.42 -11.37
C TYR A 21 10.78 13.74 -10.62
N THR A 22 11.25 14.85 -11.21
CA THR A 22 11.14 16.21 -10.67
C THR A 22 10.07 17.06 -11.37
N ASP A 23 9.46 16.50 -12.42
CA ASP A 23 8.39 17.11 -13.19
C ASP A 23 7.23 16.11 -13.28
N PHE A 24 6.18 16.37 -12.51
CA PHE A 24 5.00 15.52 -12.51
C PHE A 24 4.35 15.50 -13.91
N PRO A 25 3.82 14.35 -14.38
CA PRO A 25 3.27 14.27 -15.72
C PRO A 25 2.16 15.30 -15.99
N ASP A 26 2.30 16.03 -17.09
CA ASP A 26 1.27 16.98 -17.58
C ASP A 26 0.13 16.26 -18.33
N GLU A 27 0.35 15.02 -18.77
CA GLU A 27 -0.66 14.19 -19.42
C GLU A 27 -1.45 13.35 -18.41
N ASN A 28 -2.67 12.96 -18.79
CA ASN A 28 -3.48 12.05 -17.97
C ASN A 28 -2.81 10.67 -17.88
N PHE A 29 -2.77 10.12 -16.67
CA PHE A 29 -2.31 8.77 -16.42
C PHE A 29 -3.32 7.99 -15.58
N ILE A 30 -3.13 6.68 -15.52
CA ILE A 30 -3.90 5.81 -14.64
C ILE A 30 -3.00 5.06 -13.67
N ILE A 31 -3.59 4.55 -12.61
CA ILE A 31 -2.94 3.64 -11.67
C ILE A 31 -3.63 2.28 -11.83
N LYS A 32 -2.94 1.33 -12.47
CA LYS A 32 -3.43 -0.06 -12.59
C LYS A 32 -2.94 -0.86 -11.38
N LEU A 33 -3.67 -0.78 -10.26
CA LEU A 33 -3.27 -1.46 -9.03
C LEU A 33 -3.12 -2.97 -9.21
N GLU A 34 -3.96 -3.58 -10.04
CA GLU A 34 -3.97 -5.03 -10.32
C GLU A 34 -2.61 -5.51 -10.84
N HIS A 35 -1.92 -4.68 -11.63
CA HIS A 35 -0.60 -5.02 -12.18
C HIS A 35 0.50 -5.06 -11.10
N SER A 36 0.34 -4.31 -10.02
CA SER A 36 1.36 -4.18 -8.97
C SER A 36 1.04 -4.98 -7.72
N THR A 37 -0.25 -5.12 -7.38
CA THR A 37 -0.70 -5.70 -6.11
C THR A 37 -1.56 -6.93 -6.27
N GLY A 38 -1.82 -7.38 -7.50
CA GLY A 38 -2.74 -8.47 -7.79
C GLY A 38 -4.21 -8.05 -7.71
N GLU A 39 -5.08 -8.90 -8.27
CA GLU A 39 -6.51 -8.62 -8.41
C GLU A 39 -7.20 -8.47 -7.05
N PHE A 40 -6.79 -9.26 -6.07
CA PHE A 40 -7.48 -9.28 -4.78
C PHE A 40 -7.39 -7.93 -4.09
N LEU A 41 -6.18 -7.43 -3.83
CA LEU A 41 -6.02 -6.16 -3.12
C LEU A 41 -6.59 -5.00 -3.94
N ALA A 42 -6.44 -5.03 -5.27
CA ALA A 42 -7.02 -4.01 -6.13
C ALA A 42 -8.55 -3.93 -6.03
N HIS A 43 -9.23 -5.08 -6.04
CA HIS A 43 -10.69 -5.15 -5.81
C HIS A 43 -11.07 -4.71 -4.39
N ASP A 44 -10.34 -5.19 -3.39
CA ASP A 44 -10.56 -4.90 -1.97
C ASP A 44 -10.54 -3.39 -1.69
N LEU A 45 -9.57 -2.67 -2.27
CA LEU A 45 -9.41 -1.22 -2.17
C LEU A 45 -10.41 -0.44 -3.03
N ARG A 46 -10.83 -0.99 -4.18
CA ARG A 46 -11.83 -0.36 -5.06
C ARG A 46 -13.20 -0.30 -4.40
N GLU A 47 -13.56 -1.33 -3.64
CA GLU A 47 -14.84 -1.41 -2.92
C GLU A 47 -14.84 -0.70 -1.55
N LEU A 48 -13.74 -0.06 -1.15
CA LEU A 48 -13.71 0.84 0.00
C LEU A 48 -14.23 2.24 -0.40
N ILE A 49 -15.55 2.35 -0.46
CA ILE A 49 -16.31 3.55 -0.85
C ILE A 49 -17.50 3.79 0.10
N GLY A 50 -18.04 5.01 0.08
CA GLY A 50 -19.24 5.36 0.85
C GLY A 50 -19.04 5.22 2.36
N SER A 51 -20.11 4.87 3.07
CA SER A 51 -20.06 4.53 4.50
C SER A 51 -19.68 3.07 4.72
N GLN A 52 -18.65 2.86 5.54
CA GLN A 52 -18.07 1.55 5.87
C GLN A 52 -17.99 1.36 7.39
N PRO A 53 -17.95 0.10 7.88
CA PRO A 53 -18.25 -1.10 7.14
C PRO A 53 -19.73 -1.18 6.72
N VAL A 54 -19.99 -1.89 5.63
CA VAL A 54 -21.36 -2.27 5.26
C VAL A 54 -21.77 -3.46 6.13
N GLU A 55 -22.80 -3.27 6.95
CA GLU A 55 -23.42 -4.33 7.75
C GLU A 55 -24.64 -4.91 7.02
N GLY A 56 -24.99 -6.18 7.24
CA GLY A 56 -26.19 -6.81 6.67
C GLY A 56 -27.47 -6.02 6.97
N LYS A 57 -27.56 -5.45 8.18
CA LYS A 57 -28.65 -4.55 8.56
C LYS A 57 -28.66 -3.24 7.75
N ILE A 58 -27.49 -2.68 7.44
CA ILE A 58 -27.38 -1.46 6.62
C ILE A 58 -27.83 -1.77 5.19
N LEU A 59 -27.35 -2.87 4.61
CA LEU A 59 -27.76 -3.30 3.27
C LEU A 59 -29.27 -3.54 3.19
N SER A 60 -29.87 -4.11 4.23
CA SER A 60 -31.32 -4.32 4.31
C SER A 60 -32.09 -2.99 4.31
N LEU A 61 -31.57 -1.95 4.99
CA LEU A 61 -32.15 -0.60 4.98
C LEU A 61 -31.97 0.12 3.63
N MET A 62 -31.00 -0.30 2.82
CA MET A 62 -30.79 0.17 1.45
C MET A 62 -31.66 -0.57 0.41
N GLY A 63 -32.45 -1.57 0.82
CA GLY A 63 -33.27 -2.37 -0.10
C GLY A 63 -32.55 -3.58 -0.70
N GLY A 64 -31.40 -3.97 -0.15
CA GLY A 64 -30.64 -5.15 -0.57
C GLY A 64 -29.48 -4.86 -1.52
N GLU A 65 -29.37 -3.64 -2.04
CA GLU A 65 -28.29 -3.20 -2.92
C GLU A 65 -27.47 -2.09 -2.23
N PHE A 66 -26.16 -2.10 -2.46
CA PHE A 66 -25.28 -1.09 -1.86
C PHE A 66 -25.30 0.19 -2.71
N ASP A 67 -25.54 1.31 -2.04
CA ASP A 67 -25.42 2.65 -2.61
C ASP A 67 -24.28 3.40 -1.92
N ILE A 68 -23.46 4.11 -2.71
CA ILE A 68 -22.37 4.95 -2.21
C ILE A 68 -22.94 6.07 -1.35
N ASN A 69 -24.07 6.66 -1.77
CA ASN A 69 -24.81 7.67 -1.03
C ASN A 69 -25.89 6.99 -0.18
N PRO A 70 -25.74 6.92 1.16
CA PRO A 70 -26.70 6.20 1.98
C PRO A 70 -28.08 6.90 2.00
N PRO A 71 -29.19 6.14 1.88
CA PRO A 71 -30.53 6.71 1.93
C PRO A 71 -30.87 7.26 3.33
N LYS A 72 -31.93 8.06 3.43
CA LYS A 72 -32.32 8.74 4.68
C LYS A 72 -32.59 7.77 5.83
N GLU A 73 -33.06 6.56 5.54
CA GLU A 73 -33.31 5.49 6.51
C GLU A 73 -32.01 5.03 7.18
N VAL A 74 -30.94 4.89 6.40
CA VAL A 74 -29.59 4.56 6.89
C VAL A 74 -29.02 5.71 7.70
N ILE A 75 -29.16 6.95 7.24
CA ILE A 75 -28.74 8.14 8.00
C ILE A 75 -29.47 8.23 9.36
N LYS A 76 -30.78 8.01 9.38
CA LYS A 76 -31.57 7.95 10.63
C LYS A 76 -31.10 6.82 11.55
N PHE A 77 -30.73 5.67 10.98
CA PHE A 77 -30.19 4.55 11.75
C PHE A 77 -28.87 4.92 12.43
N TYR A 78 -27.92 5.51 11.68
CA TYR A 78 -26.66 6.01 12.23
C TYR A 78 -26.88 7.06 13.33
N GLY A 79 -27.84 7.98 13.12
CA GLY A 79 -28.23 8.96 14.14
C GLY A 79 -28.75 8.32 15.42
N LYS A 80 -29.65 7.33 15.31
CA LYS A 80 -30.21 6.61 16.48
C LYS A 80 -29.16 5.77 17.22
N ARG A 81 -28.23 5.15 16.50
CA ARG A 81 -27.12 4.38 17.09
C ARG A 81 -26.04 5.28 17.69
N GLY A 82 -26.06 6.58 17.35
CA GLY A 82 -25.11 7.58 17.83
C GLY A 82 -23.73 7.37 17.23
N ASP A 83 -23.68 7.06 15.93
CA ASP A 83 -22.45 6.86 15.18
C ASP A 83 -21.78 8.19 14.89
N ASP A 84 -20.45 8.17 14.87
CA ASP A 84 -19.62 9.19 14.25
C ASP A 84 -18.76 8.56 13.16
N PHE A 85 -18.19 9.38 12.28
CA PHE A 85 -17.47 8.94 11.11
C PHE A 85 -16.11 9.61 10.99
N GLN A 86 -15.12 8.85 10.54
CA GLN A 86 -13.84 9.36 10.05
C GLN A 86 -13.75 9.15 8.54
N MET A 87 -13.49 10.21 7.78
CA MET A 87 -13.11 10.06 6.38
C MET A 87 -11.69 9.51 6.31
N VAL A 88 -11.48 8.48 5.50
CA VAL A 88 -10.20 7.84 5.26
C VAL A 88 -9.90 7.87 3.77
N ASN A 89 -8.72 8.38 3.43
CA ASN A 89 -8.19 8.37 2.08
C ASN A 89 -7.28 7.16 1.88
N ILE A 90 -7.48 6.46 0.77
CA ILE A 90 -6.54 5.48 0.24
C ILE A 90 -5.55 6.26 -0.63
N VAL A 91 -4.31 6.34 -0.17
CA VAL A 91 -3.26 7.14 -0.81
C VAL A 91 -2.27 6.20 -1.49
N VAL A 92 -2.03 6.43 -2.77
CA VAL A 92 -1.05 5.71 -3.59
C VAL A 92 0.09 6.65 -3.95
N SER A 93 1.32 6.24 -3.66
CA SER A 93 2.53 6.93 -4.10
C SER A 93 3.21 6.11 -5.20
N CYS A 94 3.67 6.79 -6.25
CA CYS A 94 4.27 6.16 -7.42
C CYS A 94 5.78 6.43 -7.49
N TYR A 95 6.57 5.42 -7.86
CA TYR A 95 8.03 5.54 -7.98
C TYR A 95 8.45 5.93 -9.40
N ALA A 96 7.60 5.66 -10.39
CA ALA A 96 7.84 5.95 -11.80
C ALA A 96 6.51 6.10 -12.55
N PHE A 97 6.59 6.67 -13.75
CA PHE A 97 5.49 6.76 -14.71
C PHE A 97 5.97 6.24 -16.05
N ASP A 98 5.38 5.13 -16.50
CA ASP A 98 5.78 4.43 -17.71
C ASP A 98 4.65 4.31 -18.72
N ARG A 99 4.99 4.17 -20.00
CA ARG A 99 4.00 3.82 -21.02
C ARG A 99 3.81 2.32 -21.10
N ILE A 100 2.59 1.87 -20.84
CA ILE A 100 2.14 0.48 -21.00
C ILE A 100 0.97 0.51 -21.99
N ASP A 101 1.11 -0.20 -23.11
CA ASP A 101 0.12 -0.23 -24.19
C ASP A 101 -0.29 1.17 -24.69
N GLY A 102 0.67 2.09 -24.75
CA GLY A 102 0.49 3.48 -25.19
C GLY A 102 -0.07 4.43 -24.13
N GLN A 103 -0.55 3.92 -22.99
CA GLN A 103 -1.10 4.73 -21.90
C GLN A 103 -0.05 5.01 -20.83
N LEU A 104 -0.02 6.23 -20.30
CA LEU A 104 0.83 6.56 -19.14
C LEU A 104 0.25 5.90 -17.88
N VAL A 105 1.08 5.14 -17.18
CA VAL A 105 0.71 4.40 -15.97
C VAL A 105 1.65 4.80 -14.84
N GLY A 106 1.08 5.27 -13.73
CA GLY A 106 1.81 5.48 -12.49
C GLY A 106 2.07 4.13 -11.81
N LEU A 107 3.35 3.84 -11.53
CA LEU A 107 3.79 2.59 -10.92
C LEU A 107 3.88 2.75 -9.39
N PRO A 108 2.99 2.14 -8.60
CA PRO A 108 2.96 2.29 -7.15
C PRO A 108 4.21 1.70 -6.46
N TYR A 109 4.71 2.38 -5.43
CA TYR A 109 5.62 1.79 -4.46
C TYR A 109 5.04 1.72 -3.05
N HIS A 110 3.95 2.44 -2.78
CA HIS A 110 3.34 2.46 -1.46
C HIS A 110 1.85 2.76 -1.54
N ILE A 111 1.07 2.03 -0.76
CA ILE A 111 -0.36 2.24 -0.55
C ILE A 111 -0.61 2.38 0.94
N SER A 112 -1.30 3.44 1.33
CA SER A 112 -1.60 3.72 2.73
C SER A 112 -3.02 4.21 2.95
N LEU A 113 -3.48 4.09 4.18
CA LEU A 113 -4.69 4.74 4.67
C LEU A 113 -4.28 5.97 5.47
N ARG A 114 -4.89 7.12 5.15
CA ARG A 114 -4.70 8.37 5.89
C ARG A 114 -6.06 8.97 6.30
N PRO A 115 -6.28 9.29 7.58
CA PRO A 115 -7.51 9.94 7.99
C PRO A 115 -7.51 11.39 7.50
N ALA A 116 -8.68 11.91 7.13
CA ALA A 116 -8.89 13.35 7.09
C ALA A 116 -8.60 13.92 8.49
N GLN A 117 -8.06 15.12 8.53
CA GLN A 117 -7.61 15.72 9.78
C GLN A 117 -8.02 17.18 9.87
N LYS A 118 -8.23 17.62 11.10
CA LYS A 118 -8.50 19.01 11.45
C LYS A 118 -7.61 19.37 12.63
N ARG A 119 -6.79 20.42 12.47
CA ARG A 119 -5.84 20.89 13.49
C ARG A 119 -4.91 19.77 14.02
N GLY A 120 -4.37 18.96 13.10
CA GLY A 120 -3.40 17.90 13.41
C GLY A 120 -3.97 16.62 14.03
N SER A 121 -5.29 16.54 14.24
CA SER A 121 -5.97 15.35 14.79
C SER A 121 -6.93 14.74 13.76
N PRO A 122 -7.17 13.42 13.79
CA PRO A 122 -8.19 12.80 12.93
C PRO A 122 -9.54 13.49 13.11
N GLN A 123 -10.18 13.83 11.99
CA GLN A 123 -11.47 14.50 12.00
C GLN A 123 -12.59 13.49 12.20
N HIS A 124 -13.48 13.79 13.14
CA HIS A 124 -14.75 13.08 13.32
C HIS A 124 -15.90 13.94 12.83
N THR A 125 -16.91 13.30 12.25
CA THR A 125 -18.14 13.95 11.83
C THR A 125 -19.37 13.12 12.15
N GLY A 126 -20.53 13.76 12.27
CA GLY A 126 -21.80 13.07 12.51
C GLY A 126 -22.50 12.61 11.22
N PRO A 127 -23.60 11.86 11.35
CA PRO A 127 -24.40 11.40 10.22
C PRO A 127 -24.91 12.54 9.32
N GLY A 128 -25.15 13.73 9.88
CA GLY A 128 -25.59 14.90 9.12
C GLY A 128 -24.58 15.38 8.08
N THR A 129 -23.27 15.13 8.26
CA THR A 129 -22.29 15.42 7.20
C THR A 129 -22.31 14.37 6.11
N ILE A 130 -22.51 13.10 6.46
CA ILE A 130 -22.68 12.02 5.47
C ILE A 130 -23.90 12.30 4.58
N ASP A 131 -24.99 12.79 5.19
CA ASP A 131 -26.22 13.16 4.50
C ASP A 131 -26.10 14.39 3.58
N ALA A 132 -25.14 15.27 3.87
CA ALA A 132 -24.97 16.54 3.16
C ALA A 132 -23.91 16.48 2.05
N LEU A 133 -23.07 15.45 2.04
CA LEU A 133 -22.04 15.26 1.02
C LEU A 133 -22.55 14.29 -0.05
N ASP A 134 -22.23 14.61 -1.30
CA ASP A 134 -22.29 13.61 -2.37
C ASP A 134 -20.98 12.80 -2.35
N LEU A 135 -21.07 11.57 -1.86
CA LEU A 135 -19.92 10.69 -1.66
C LEU A 135 -19.34 10.15 -2.97
N GLU A 136 -20.10 10.20 -4.07
CA GLU A 136 -19.62 9.78 -5.40
C GLU A 136 -18.57 10.76 -5.96
N THR A 137 -18.73 12.05 -5.65
CA THR A 137 -17.88 13.14 -6.14
C THR A 137 -16.60 13.36 -5.33
N LEU A 138 -16.32 12.50 -4.34
CA LEU A 138 -15.15 12.66 -3.47
C LEU A 138 -13.83 12.61 -4.26
N ARG A 139 -13.81 11.84 -5.36
CA ARG A 139 -12.66 11.66 -6.24
C ARG A 139 -12.53 12.76 -7.31
N ASP A 140 -13.53 13.61 -7.45
CA ASP A 140 -13.53 14.65 -8.47
C ASP A 140 -12.37 15.63 -8.24
N GLY A 141 -11.78 16.11 -9.33
CA GLY A 141 -10.64 17.03 -9.26
C GLY A 141 -9.32 16.40 -8.81
N PHE A 142 -9.20 15.06 -8.88
CA PHE A 142 -7.95 14.33 -8.66
C PHE A 142 -7.27 14.63 -7.30
N PRO A 143 -7.93 14.36 -6.16
CA PRO A 143 -7.41 14.71 -4.85
C PRO A 143 -6.01 14.12 -4.59
N ARG A 144 -5.13 14.92 -4.01
CA ARG A 144 -3.73 14.54 -3.79
C ARG A 144 -3.08 15.28 -2.62
N TYR A 145 -2.08 14.62 -2.03
CA TYR A 145 -1.19 15.18 -1.03
C TYR A 145 0.15 15.56 -1.69
N MET A 146 0.56 16.82 -1.57
CA MET A 146 1.85 17.31 -2.03
C MET A 146 2.86 17.30 -0.87
N GLY A 147 4.09 16.83 -1.13
CA GLY A 147 5.12 16.62 -0.09
C GLY A 147 4.81 15.46 0.86
N TYR A 148 3.98 14.51 0.43
CA TYR A 148 3.57 13.35 1.21
C TYR A 148 4.72 12.35 1.40
N ASN A 149 5.11 12.13 2.65
CA ASN A 149 6.07 11.09 3.01
C ASN A 149 5.32 9.90 3.64
N PRO A 150 5.20 8.75 2.94
CA PRO A 150 4.49 7.58 3.48
C PRO A 150 5.21 6.90 4.64
N PHE A 151 6.53 7.09 4.75
CA PHE A 151 7.37 6.51 5.81
C PHE A 151 7.30 7.30 7.12
N SER A 152 6.75 8.53 7.07
CA SER A 152 6.51 9.38 8.22
C SER A 152 5.06 9.87 8.28
N ASN A 153 4.77 10.90 9.07
CA ASN A 153 3.45 11.54 9.10
C ASN A 153 3.40 12.86 8.29
N ALA A 154 4.49 13.19 7.59
CA ALA A 154 4.66 14.47 6.93
C ALA A 154 3.90 14.56 5.60
N PHE A 155 3.32 15.73 5.37
CA PHE A 155 2.80 16.20 4.09
C PHE A 155 2.74 17.72 4.14
N GLY A 156 2.92 18.38 3.00
CA GLY A 156 2.85 19.84 2.91
C GLY A 156 1.40 20.31 2.78
N LEU A 157 0.73 19.88 1.71
CA LEU A 157 -0.60 20.38 1.35
C LEU A 157 -1.50 19.24 0.86
N PHE A 158 -2.78 19.29 1.23
CA PHE A 158 -3.82 18.49 0.58
C PHE A 158 -4.58 19.38 -0.42
N VAL A 159 -4.76 18.87 -1.63
CA VAL A 159 -5.34 19.61 -2.75
C VAL A 159 -6.47 18.78 -3.38
N LYS A 160 -7.56 19.47 -3.74
CA LYS A 160 -8.63 18.96 -4.63
C LYS A 160 -8.81 19.99 -5.75
N GLY A 161 -8.83 19.55 -7.02
CA GLY A 161 -9.04 20.41 -8.18
C GLY A 161 -7.79 20.70 -9.03
N ALA A 162 -7.87 21.76 -9.85
CA ALA A 162 -6.95 22.03 -10.96
C ALA A 162 -5.57 22.61 -10.56
N MET A 163 -5.21 22.61 -9.29
CA MET A 163 -3.92 23.15 -8.85
C MET A 163 -2.78 22.22 -9.28
N ALA A 164 -1.95 22.66 -10.22
CA ALA A 164 -0.82 21.90 -10.73
C ALA A 164 0.16 21.50 -9.61
N VAL A 165 0.84 20.36 -9.79
CA VAL A 165 1.98 20.01 -8.95
C VAL A 165 3.11 21.01 -9.24
N PRO A 166 3.75 21.61 -8.22
CA PRO A 166 4.84 22.56 -8.44
C PRO A 166 6.00 21.93 -9.23
N LYS A 167 6.58 22.70 -10.17
CA LYS A 167 7.81 22.29 -10.86
C LYS A 167 8.94 22.04 -9.87
N GLY A 168 9.75 21.01 -10.13
CA GLY A 168 10.83 20.59 -9.23
C GLY A 168 10.37 19.80 -8.00
N MET A 169 9.06 19.56 -7.83
CA MET A 169 8.57 18.65 -6.80
C MET A 169 8.81 17.22 -7.26
N HIS A 170 9.47 16.44 -6.40
CA HIS A 170 9.66 15.03 -6.67
C HIS A 170 8.33 14.28 -6.67
N THR A 171 8.13 13.42 -7.65
CA THR A 171 6.84 12.73 -7.82
C THR A 171 6.60 11.64 -6.79
N ASP A 172 7.66 11.11 -6.19
CA ASP A 172 7.56 10.13 -5.10
C ASP A 172 6.94 10.71 -3.82
N VAL A 173 6.96 12.03 -3.64
CA VAL A 173 6.27 12.73 -2.55
C VAL A 173 4.89 13.27 -2.96
N VAL A 174 4.32 12.80 -4.07
CA VAL A 174 2.93 13.08 -4.45
C VAL A 174 2.06 11.88 -4.12
N GLY A 175 1.29 11.98 -3.04
CA GLY A 175 0.34 10.96 -2.60
C GLY A 175 -1.01 11.13 -3.29
N ILE A 176 -1.31 10.30 -4.27
CA ILE A 176 -2.55 10.36 -5.05
C ILE A 176 -3.68 9.69 -4.25
N VAL A 177 -4.81 10.37 -4.05
CA VAL A 177 -5.97 9.74 -3.41
C VAL A 177 -6.68 8.87 -4.44
N TYR A 178 -6.45 7.57 -4.33
CA TYR A 178 -7.07 6.56 -5.18
C TYR A 178 -8.56 6.43 -4.88
N ASN A 179 -8.92 6.43 -3.59
CA ASN A 179 -10.30 6.36 -3.14
C ASN A 179 -10.48 6.98 -1.74
N SER A 180 -11.73 7.21 -1.35
CA SER A 180 -12.10 7.72 -0.03
C SER A 180 -13.35 7.03 0.50
N TYR A 181 -13.39 6.77 1.80
CA TYR A 181 -14.55 6.19 2.47
C TYR A 181 -14.71 6.74 3.88
N PHE A 182 -15.91 6.60 4.45
CA PHE A 182 -16.24 7.06 5.80
C PHE A 182 -16.40 5.88 6.73
N VAL A 183 -15.58 5.79 7.77
CA VAL A 183 -15.61 4.70 8.74
C VAL A 183 -16.52 5.05 9.91
N SER A 184 -17.62 4.32 10.11
CA SER A 184 -18.45 4.45 11.30
C SER A 184 -17.70 4.01 12.56
N SER A 185 -17.89 4.74 13.67
CA SER A 185 -17.33 4.43 14.98
C SER A 185 -18.00 3.22 15.64
N LYS A 186 -19.18 2.81 15.16
CA LYS A 186 -19.94 1.69 15.72
C LYS A 186 -20.39 0.77 14.61
N TYR A 187 -20.20 -0.52 14.80
CA TYR A 187 -20.68 -1.57 13.92
C TYR A 187 -20.59 -2.92 14.63
N ASP A 188 -21.44 -3.87 14.25
CA ASP A 188 -21.29 -5.27 14.65
C ASP A 188 -20.31 -5.97 13.71
N ARG A 189 -19.13 -6.33 14.24
CA ARG A 189 -18.10 -7.08 13.49
C ARG A 189 -18.65 -8.37 12.86
N LYS A 190 -19.67 -8.99 13.44
CA LYS A 190 -20.27 -10.23 12.92
C LYS A 190 -21.21 -9.98 11.73
N ASP A 191 -21.78 -8.79 11.62
CA ASP A 191 -22.71 -8.40 10.56
C ASP A 191 -22.00 -7.73 9.37
N VAL A 192 -20.69 -7.50 9.46
CA VAL A 192 -19.90 -6.89 8.38
C VAL A 192 -19.89 -7.79 7.15
N LEU A 193 -20.38 -7.24 6.04
CA LEU A 193 -20.35 -7.87 4.73
C LEU A 193 -18.97 -7.71 4.07
N LEU A 194 -18.58 -8.71 3.30
CA LEU A 194 -17.34 -8.71 2.53
C LEU A 194 -17.63 -8.33 1.07
N PRO A 195 -16.67 -7.66 0.39
CA PRO A 195 -16.71 -7.41 -1.05
C PRO A 195 -17.03 -8.66 -1.86
N ALA A 196 -18.04 -8.59 -2.74
CA ALA A 196 -18.49 -9.74 -3.52
C ALA A 196 -17.39 -10.25 -4.46
N SER A 197 -16.60 -9.34 -5.04
CA SER A 197 -15.45 -9.67 -5.89
C SER A 197 -14.41 -10.52 -5.15
N CYS A 198 -14.07 -10.14 -3.91
CA CYS A 198 -13.10 -10.85 -3.08
C CYS A 198 -13.65 -12.18 -2.55
N ILE A 199 -14.95 -12.26 -2.23
CA ILE A 199 -15.60 -13.54 -1.88
C ILE A 199 -15.47 -14.51 -3.05
N GLY A 200 -15.70 -14.04 -4.29
CA GLY A 200 -15.53 -14.85 -5.50
C GLY A 200 -14.12 -15.45 -5.62
N LEU A 201 -13.09 -14.66 -5.29
CA LEU A 201 -11.69 -15.10 -5.31
C LEU A 201 -11.33 -16.10 -4.18
N LEU A 202 -11.97 -16.00 -3.02
CA LEU A 202 -11.74 -16.94 -1.90
C LEU A 202 -12.57 -18.23 -1.98
N GLY A 203 -13.69 -18.18 -2.70
CA GLY A 203 -14.70 -19.23 -2.73
C GLY A 203 -15.41 -19.42 -1.37
N ALA A 204 -16.21 -20.48 -1.27
CA ALA A 204 -17.02 -20.80 -0.07
C ALA A 204 -16.19 -21.38 1.10
N ARG A 205 -15.05 -20.77 1.43
CA ARG A 205 -14.13 -21.21 2.48
C ARG A 205 -14.32 -20.34 3.73
N ASN A 206 -15.31 -20.65 4.56
CA ASN A 206 -15.70 -19.90 5.77
C ASN A 206 -14.51 -19.46 6.64
N ALA A 207 -13.52 -20.34 6.75
CA ALA A 207 -12.30 -20.13 7.50
C ALA A 207 -11.49 -18.92 6.98
N LEU A 208 -11.33 -18.78 5.67
CA LEU A 208 -10.57 -17.68 5.03
C LEU A 208 -11.41 -16.41 4.95
N LEU A 209 -12.71 -16.55 4.72
CA LEU A 209 -13.65 -15.42 4.79
C LEU A 209 -13.58 -14.75 6.18
N LYS A 210 -13.46 -15.55 7.24
CA LYS A 210 -13.28 -15.01 8.60
C LYS A 210 -11.96 -14.27 8.79
N ASP A 211 -10.85 -14.82 8.31
CA ASP A 211 -9.54 -14.15 8.35
C ASP A 211 -9.58 -12.80 7.62
N TYR A 212 -10.20 -12.79 6.44
CA TYR A 212 -10.37 -11.59 5.63
C TYR A 212 -11.27 -10.54 6.31
N GLN A 213 -12.39 -10.97 6.92
CA GLN A 213 -13.26 -10.08 7.70
C GLN A 213 -12.53 -9.47 8.89
N ASP A 214 -11.76 -10.26 9.64
CA ASP A 214 -10.96 -9.77 10.75
C ASP A 214 -9.91 -8.76 10.29
N PHE A 215 -9.23 -9.06 9.18
CA PHE A 215 -8.29 -8.14 8.58
C PHE A 215 -8.92 -6.80 8.21
N ARG A 216 -10.06 -6.78 7.49
CA ARG A 216 -10.76 -5.52 7.15
C ARG A 216 -11.17 -4.75 8.40
N CYS A 217 -11.71 -5.42 9.43
CA CYS A 217 -12.07 -4.79 10.70
C CYS A 217 -10.87 -4.13 11.39
N GLU A 218 -9.71 -4.80 11.39
CA GLU A 218 -8.52 -4.36 12.11
C GLU A 218 -7.70 -3.31 11.35
N HIS A 219 -7.71 -3.36 10.03
CA HIS A 219 -6.86 -2.54 9.16
C HIS A 219 -7.63 -1.40 8.51
N TYR A 220 -8.84 -1.65 8.02
CA TYR A 220 -9.61 -0.65 7.26
C TYR A 220 -10.64 0.08 8.11
N PHE A 221 -11.30 -0.63 9.04
CA PHE A 221 -12.42 -0.09 9.83
C PHE A 221 -12.05 0.29 11.26
N LYS A 222 -10.83 0.00 11.69
CA LYS A 222 -10.32 0.50 12.97
C LYS A 222 -10.13 2.01 12.86
N HIS A 223 -10.72 2.78 13.75
CA HIS A 223 -10.55 4.24 13.78
C HIS A 223 -9.11 4.67 14.04
N PHE A 224 -8.72 5.76 13.40
CA PHE A 224 -7.44 6.41 13.64
C PHE A 224 -7.50 7.19 14.96
N LYS A 225 -6.57 6.87 15.87
CA LYS A 225 -6.34 7.65 17.10
C LYS A 225 -5.29 8.76 16.91
N LYS A 226 -4.49 8.64 15.86
CA LYS A 226 -3.43 9.57 15.45
C LYS A 226 -3.48 9.72 13.93
N THR A 227 -2.87 10.77 13.41
CA THR A 227 -2.86 11.05 11.95
C THR A 227 -1.82 10.26 11.16
N LYS A 228 -0.97 9.47 11.84
CA LYS A 228 0.02 8.59 11.20
C LYS A 228 -0.66 7.66 10.18
N PRO A 229 -0.21 7.64 8.91
CA PRO A 229 -0.72 6.70 7.92
C PRO A 229 -0.58 5.25 8.39
N ARG A 230 -1.50 4.39 7.94
CA ARG A 230 -1.36 2.93 8.05
C ARG A 230 -0.98 2.37 6.68
N LYS A 231 0.22 1.79 6.56
CA LYS A 231 0.65 1.08 5.36
C LYS A 231 -0.28 -0.11 5.10
N ILE A 232 -0.66 -0.28 3.84
CA ILE A 232 -1.38 -1.46 3.34
C ILE A 232 -0.45 -2.35 2.52
N TRP A 233 0.39 -1.76 1.67
CA TRP A 233 1.29 -2.48 0.78
C TRP A 233 2.43 -1.56 0.30
N GLY A 234 3.56 -2.15 -0.08
CA GLY A 234 4.69 -1.44 -0.70
C GLY A 234 5.94 -1.37 0.19
N CYS A 235 6.91 -0.54 -0.20
CA CYS A 235 8.20 -0.39 0.49
C CYS A 235 8.05 0.06 1.95
N ASP A 236 9.01 -0.28 2.80
CA ASP A 236 9.01 0.02 4.24
C ASP A 236 9.96 1.15 4.61
N SER A 237 10.89 1.47 3.72
CA SER A 237 11.90 2.49 3.93
C SER A 237 12.22 3.29 2.65
N PRO A 238 12.82 4.49 2.79
CA PRO A 238 13.31 5.23 1.64
C PRO A 238 14.40 4.51 0.84
N ILE A 239 15.28 3.74 1.48
CA ILE A 239 16.34 3.00 0.77
C ILE A 239 15.73 1.94 -0.17
N GLU A 240 14.66 1.26 0.24
CA GLU A 240 13.91 0.39 -0.66
C GLU A 240 13.33 1.18 -1.84
N LEU A 241 12.69 2.32 -1.59
CA LEU A 241 12.19 3.18 -2.67
C LEU A 241 13.29 3.58 -3.66
N PHE A 242 14.45 4.03 -3.16
CA PHE A 242 15.55 4.47 -4.02
C PHE A 242 16.08 3.33 -4.89
N LEU A 243 16.28 2.14 -4.30
CA LEU A 243 16.68 0.96 -5.08
C LEU A 243 15.59 0.58 -6.10
N LEU A 244 14.31 0.64 -5.72
CA LEU A 244 13.19 0.38 -6.62
C LEU A 244 13.14 1.35 -7.80
N GLN A 245 13.44 2.64 -7.58
CA GLN A 245 13.53 3.63 -8.65
C GLN A 245 14.67 3.30 -9.61
N GLY A 246 15.85 2.94 -9.08
CA GLY A 246 16.99 2.51 -9.90
C GLY A 246 16.70 1.25 -10.71
N MET A 247 16.10 0.23 -10.08
CA MET A 247 15.63 -0.99 -10.76
C MET A 247 14.56 -0.66 -11.80
N GLY A 248 13.64 0.25 -11.46
CA GLY A 248 12.61 0.80 -12.31
C GLY A 248 13.15 1.32 -13.64
N ALA A 249 14.18 2.17 -13.55
CA ALA A 249 14.87 2.78 -14.68
C ALA A 249 15.57 1.76 -15.60
N LEU A 250 15.99 0.61 -15.06
CA LEU A 250 16.57 -0.49 -15.83
C LEU A 250 15.53 -1.49 -16.37
N GLY A 251 14.24 -1.20 -16.22
CA GLY A 251 13.16 -2.09 -16.66
C GLY A 251 12.93 -3.31 -15.75
N LEU A 252 13.56 -3.34 -14.56
CA LEU A 252 13.35 -4.42 -13.59
C LEU A 252 12.06 -4.17 -12.79
N ARG A 253 11.24 -5.20 -12.65
CA ARG A 253 9.94 -5.12 -11.97
C ARG A 253 9.80 -6.26 -10.94
N PRO A 254 10.42 -6.13 -9.75
CA PRO A 254 10.27 -7.14 -8.71
C PRO A 254 8.87 -7.10 -8.08
N GLN A 255 8.48 -8.21 -7.44
CA GLN A 255 7.41 -8.21 -6.45
C GLN A 255 7.93 -7.58 -5.14
N LEU A 256 7.11 -6.78 -4.48
CA LEU A 256 7.47 -6.08 -3.24
C LEU A 256 7.04 -6.87 -2.00
N GLN A 257 7.83 -6.82 -0.92
CA GLN A 257 7.48 -7.32 0.41
C GLN A 257 6.93 -8.76 0.42
N VAL A 258 7.64 -9.66 -0.28
CA VAL A 258 7.17 -11.03 -0.52
C VAL A 258 7.42 -11.93 0.69
N MET A 259 6.37 -12.58 1.17
CA MET A 259 6.46 -13.61 2.20
C MET A 259 6.95 -14.92 1.59
N ILE A 260 7.99 -15.51 2.18
CA ILE A 260 8.55 -16.79 1.74
C ILE A 260 8.40 -17.83 2.84
N PHE A 261 7.91 -19.02 2.49
CA PHE A 261 7.62 -20.11 3.43
C PHE A 261 8.58 -21.30 3.29
N PRO A 262 8.72 -22.15 4.34
CA PRO A 262 9.62 -23.31 4.32
C PRO A 262 9.32 -24.36 3.23
N ASP A 263 8.11 -24.36 2.68
CA ASP A 263 7.71 -25.25 1.58
C ASP A 263 8.01 -24.66 0.19
N GLY A 264 8.68 -23.51 0.12
CA GLY A 264 9.01 -22.83 -1.13
C GLY A 264 7.89 -21.95 -1.69
N SER A 265 6.71 -21.93 -1.07
CA SER A 265 5.63 -21.04 -1.50
C SER A 265 5.95 -19.58 -1.17
N THR A 266 5.52 -18.68 -2.07
CA THR A 266 5.77 -17.25 -1.96
C THR A 266 4.49 -16.46 -2.19
N PHE A 267 4.28 -15.41 -1.41
CA PHE A 267 3.08 -14.59 -1.47
C PHE A 267 3.43 -13.11 -1.32
N PRO A 268 3.10 -12.26 -2.29
CA PRO A 268 3.40 -10.82 -2.21
C PRO A 268 2.53 -10.06 -1.19
N LEU A 269 1.46 -10.69 -0.70
CA LEU A 269 0.58 -10.11 0.32
C LEU A 269 -0.33 -11.18 0.95
N LEU A 270 -0.94 -10.85 2.10
CA LEU A 270 -1.83 -11.76 2.83
C LEU A 270 -3.04 -12.21 2.01
N HIS A 271 -3.60 -11.33 1.18
CA HIS A 271 -4.75 -11.69 0.37
C HIS A 271 -4.44 -12.77 -0.66
N GLU A 272 -3.23 -12.74 -1.23
CA GLU A 272 -2.75 -13.78 -2.14
C GLU A 272 -2.52 -15.12 -1.43
N MET A 273 -2.03 -15.07 -0.19
CA MET A 273 -1.94 -16.25 0.67
C MET A 273 -3.33 -16.85 0.97
N TRP A 274 -4.34 -16.02 1.22
CA TRP A 274 -5.71 -16.53 1.39
C TRP A 274 -6.30 -17.09 0.09
N ARG A 275 -6.01 -16.46 -1.06
CA ARG A 275 -6.43 -16.96 -2.39
C ARG A 275 -5.92 -18.39 -2.62
N ASP A 276 -4.67 -18.66 -2.23
CA ASP A 276 -4.05 -20.00 -2.26
C ASP A 276 -4.61 -20.97 -1.19
N GLY A 277 -5.50 -20.51 -0.32
CA GLY A 277 -6.16 -21.35 0.67
C GLY A 277 -5.46 -21.41 2.03
N ARG A 278 -4.39 -20.64 2.24
CA ARG A 278 -3.62 -20.62 3.48
C ARG A 278 -4.19 -19.59 4.45
N ARG A 279 -4.49 -20.01 5.67
CA ARG A 279 -5.00 -19.17 6.76
C ARG A 279 -3.93 -18.19 7.27
N SER A 280 -4.36 -17.06 7.85
CA SER A 280 -3.49 -16.05 8.48
C SER A 280 -2.52 -16.61 9.51
N LYS A 281 -2.92 -17.65 10.26
CA LYS A 281 -2.05 -18.33 11.24
C LYS A 281 -0.78 -18.93 10.62
N ALA A 282 -0.78 -19.21 9.31
CA ALA A 282 0.39 -19.71 8.60
C ALA A 282 1.52 -18.68 8.60
N PHE A 283 1.19 -17.38 8.59
CA PHE A 283 2.15 -16.27 8.57
C PHE A 283 3.25 -16.39 9.63
N ALA A 284 2.91 -16.90 10.82
CA ALA A 284 3.87 -17.13 11.90
C ALA A 284 4.98 -18.14 11.57
N LYS A 285 4.82 -18.92 10.50
CA LYS A 285 5.76 -19.96 10.04
C LYS A 285 6.61 -19.51 8.85
N LYS A 286 6.48 -18.25 8.38
CA LYS A 286 7.30 -17.75 7.27
C LYS A 286 8.79 -17.84 7.60
N ILE A 287 9.62 -18.05 6.58
CA ILE A 287 11.07 -17.89 6.71
C ILE A 287 11.36 -16.41 6.95
N THR A 288 10.85 -15.56 6.05
CA THR A 288 11.06 -14.11 6.05
C THR A 288 10.03 -13.41 5.18
N GLU A 289 10.02 -12.08 5.24
CA GLU A 289 9.48 -11.17 4.25
C GLU A 289 10.67 -10.51 3.57
N VAL A 290 10.72 -10.51 2.23
CA VAL A 290 11.85 -9.96 1.46
C VAL A 290 11.42 -8.68 0.77
N ASP A 291 12.30 -7.68 0.73
CA ASP A 291 11.95 -6.35 0.20
C ASP A 291 11.59 -6.42 -1.28
N PHE A 292 12.40 -7.15 -2.06
CA PHE A 292 12.16 -7.41 -3.47
C PHE A 292 12.35 -8.88 -3.82
N TYR A 293 11.50 -9.40 -4.72
CA TYR A 293 11.59 -10.77 -5.18
C TYR A 293 11.40 -10.87 -6.70
N PHE A 294 12.32 -11.59 -7.35
CA PHE A 294 12.23 -11.96 -8.76
C PHE A 294 11.89 -13.45 -8.86
N GLU A 295 10.61 -13.74 -9.01
CA GLU A 295 10.07 -15.11 -8.96
C GLU A 295 10.71 -16.05 -9.99
N SER A 296 10.82 -15.61 -11.24
CA SER A 296 11.42 -16.38 -12.33
C SER A 296 12.87 -16.75 -12.08
N ASN A 297 13.61 -15.88 -11.40
CA ASN A 297 15.03 -16.07 -11.11
C ASN A 297 15.26 -16.69 -9.72
N LYS A 298 14.21 -16.84 -8.89
CA LYS A 298 14.31 -17.23 -7.48
C LYS A 298 15.37 -16.40 -6.73
N LEU A 299 15.32 -15.08 -6.93
CA LEU A 299 16.22 -14.12 -6.29
C LEU A 299 15.44 -13.26 -5.29
N ALA A 300 15.80 -13.36 -4.02
CA ALA A 300 15.36 -12.46 -2.96
C ALA A 300 16.41 -11.35 -2.75
N VAL A 301 15.98 -10.10 -2.72
CA VAL A 301 16.84 -8.94 -2.48
C VAL A 301 16.40 -8.25 -1.18
N PHE A 302 17.37 -7.97 -0.31
CA PHE A 302 17.19 -7.29 0.97
C PHE A 302 17.94 -5.96 0.97
N CYS A 303 17.31 -4.93 1.54
CA CYS A 303 17.86 -3.60 1.78
C CYS A 303 18.31 -3.47 3.24
N ASP A 304 19.59 -3.73 3.49
CA ASP A 304 20.11 -3.79 4.86
C ASP A 304 20.55 -2.39 5.32
N SER A 305 19.81 -1.78 6.24
CA SER A 305 20.21 -0.51 6.86
C SER A 305 21.36 -0.73 7.86
N VAL A 306 22.43 0.08 7.78
CA VAL A 306 23.63 -0.09 8.64
C VAL A 306 23.33 -0.03 10.13
N ALA A 307 22.26 0.67 10.53
CA ALA A 307 21.87 0.82 11.93
C ALA A 307 21.45 -0.51 12.60
N TYR A 308 21.13 -1.57 11.85
CA TYR A 308 20.49 -2.77 12.40
C TYR A 308 21.23 -4.10 12.19
N HIS A 309 22.40 -4.13 11.53
CA HIS A 309 23.09 -5.39 11.18
C HIS A 309 24.52 -5.54 11.73
N SER A 310 24.92 -4.73 12.72
CA SER A 310 26.26 -4.80 13.31
C SER A 310 26.38 -5.73 14.53
N SER A 311 25.28 -6.21 15.09
CA SER A 311 25.32 -7.16 16.22
C SER A 311 25.48 -8.59 15.73
N GLU A 312 26.20 -9.41 16.50
CA GLU A 312 26.38 -10.84 16.21
C GLU A 312 25.03 -11.56 16.07
N GLU A 313 24.02 -11.18 16.86
CA GLU A 313 22.67 -11.74 16.80
C GLU A 313 21.95 -11.43 15.49
N ALA A 314 22.07 -10.20 14.98
CA ALA A 314 21.48 -9.80 13.70
C ALA A 314 22.15 -10.56 12.54
N ILE A 315 23.48 -10.62 12.55
CA ILE A 315 24.27 -11.37 11.55
C ILE A 315 23.90 -12.86 11.56
N ALA A 316 23.79 -13.47 12.75
CA ALA A 316 23.39 -14.87 12.88
C ALA A 316 21.96 -15.12 12.38
N LYS A 317 21.03 -14.20 12.65
CA LYS A 317 19.65 -14.27 12.17
C LYS A 317 19.60 -14.17 10.64
N ASP A 318 20.33 -13.23 10.05
CA ASP A 318 20.38 -13.03 8.60
C ASP A 318 20.97 -14.24 7.89
N LYS A 319 22.09 -14.76 8.40
CA LYS A 319 22.68 -16.00 7.90
C LYS A 319 21.71 -17.19 7.99
N ALA A 320 20.96 -17.30 9.09
CA ALA A 320 19.97 -18.36 9.24
C ALA A 320 18.79 -18.22 8.27
N ILE A 321 18.44 -16.99 7.85
CA ILE A 321 17.46 -16.74 6.79
C ILE A 321 18.05 -17.16 5.45
N ASP A 322 19.28 -16.76 5.14
CA ASP A 322 19.97 -17.09 3.89
C ASP A 322 20.08 -18.61 3.69
N GLU A 323 20.51 -19.35 4.72
CA GLU A 323 20.57 -20.81 4.68
C GLU A 323 19.20 -21.46 4.48
N LYS A 324 18.12 -20.89 5.04
CA LYS A 324 16.76 -21.41 4.85
C LYS A 324 16.26 -21.16 3.43
N LEU A 325 16.57 -20.00 2.86
CA LEU A 325 16.22 -19.66 1.47
C LEU A 325 17.00 -20.54 0.48
N GLU A 326 18.30 -20.75 0.71
CA GLU A 326 19.14 -21.59 -0.14
C GLU A 326 18.62 -23.04 -0.18
N ARG A 327 18.20 -23.59 0.96
CA ARG A 327 17.61 -24.95 1.05
C ARG A 327 16.36 -25.14 0.19
N ILE A 328 15.61 -24.08 -0.08
CA ILE A 328 14.43 -24.11 -0.95
C ILE A 328 14.72 -23.57 -2.36
N GLY A 329 16.00 -23.40 -2.72
CA GLY A 329 16.45 -23.00 -4.05
C GLY A 329 16.34 -21.50 -4.35
N ILE A 330 16.19 -20.65 -3.32
CA ILE A 330 16.11 -19.19 -3.45
C ILE A 330 17.46 -18.58 -3.08
N LYS A 331 18.05 -17.81 -4.01
CA LYS A 331 19.26 -17.04 -3.76
C LYS A 331 18.90 -15.76 -3.01
N SER A 332 19.64 -15.43 -1.96
CA SER A 332 19.56 -14.11 -1.32
C SER A 332 20.66 -13.17 -1.83
N LEU A 333 20.30 -11.89 -1.96
CA LEU A 333 21.18 -10.78 -2.28
C LEU A 333 20.91 -9.67 -1.27
N ARG A 334 21.94 -9.26 -0.53
CA ARG A 334 21.83 -8.18 0.46
C ARG A 334 22.57 -6.96 -0.07
N ILE A 335 21.90 -5.82 -0.11
CA ILE A 335 22.46 -4.55 -0.58
C ILE A 335 22.40 -3.57 0.59
N SER A 336 23.55 -2.97 0.91
CA SER A 336 23.64 -2.07 2.06
C SER A 336 22.97 -0.72 1.77
N GLY A 337 22.32 -0.17 2.79
CA GLY A 337 21.73 1.18 2.73
C GLY A 337 22.73 2.26 2.27
N PRO A 338 23.98 2.31 2.76
CA PRO A 338 24.98 3.26 2.26
C PRO A 338 25.31 3.09 0.79
N ASP A 339 25.34 1.86 0.27
CA ASP A 339 25.56 1.63 -1.15
C ASP A 339 24.39 2.16 -1.97
N ILE A 340 23.16 1.90 -1.51
CA ILE A 340 21.94 2.45 -2.13
C ILE A 340 21.97 3.97 -2.06
N MET A 341 22.30 4.58 -0.93
CA MET A 341 22.36 6.04 -0.78
C MET A 341 23.45 6.68 -1.63
N ARG A 342 24.55 5.95 -1.86
CA ARG A 342 25.64 6.40 -2.72
C ARG A 342 25.25 6.32 -4.19
N SER A 343 24.64 5.23 -4.63
CA SER A 343 24.15 5.06 -6.01
C SER A 343 23.12 3.93 -6.10
N PRO A 344 21.81 4.26 -6.13
CA PRO A 344 20.78 3.27 -6.40
C PRO A 344 20.90 2.62 -7.78
N MET A 345 21.42 3.34 -8.78
CA MET A 345 21.61 2.87 -10.15
C MET A 345 22.68 1.79 -10.23
N GLU A 346 23.84 1.97 -9.57
CA GLU A 346 24.86 0.93 -9.52
C GLU A 346 24.37 -0.30 -8.75
N CYS A 347 23.63 -0.10 -7.65
CA CYS A 347 23.00 -1.21 -6.93
C CYS A 347 21.99 -1.96 -7.83
N ALA A 348 21.17 -1.24 -8.60
CA ALA A 348 20.22 -1.83 -9.53
C ALA A 348 20.91 -2.60 -10.67
N LYS A 349 22.05 -2.11 -11.19
CA LYS A 349 22.87 -2.85 -12.16
C LYS A 349 23.41 -4.14 -11.55
N TYR A 350 23.87 -4.10 -10.31
CA TYR A 350 24.32 -5.30 -9.61
C TYR A 350 23.20 -6.34 -9.43
N VAL A 351 21.97 -5.89 -9.14
CA VAL A 351 20.79 -6.76 -9.18
C VAL A 351 20.60 -7.35 -10.58
N GLN A 352 20.67 -6.55 -11.64
CA GLN A 352 20.53 -7.00 -13.02
C GLN A 352 21.59 -8.06 -13.41
N GLU A 353 22.85 -7.87 -13.02
CA GLU A 353 23.94 -8.83 -13.22
C GLU A 353 23.66 -10.16 -12.50
N CYS A 354 23.14 -10.08 -11.26
CA CYS A 354 22.71 -11.26 -10.51
C CYS A 354 21.54 -12.00 -11.17
N LEU A 355 20.67 -11.29 -11.90
CA LEU A 355 19.57 -11.91 -12.66
C LEU A 355 20.08 -12.58 -13.95
N ASN A 356 21.09 -12.00 -14.60
CA ASN A 356 21.62 -12.44 -15.90
C ASN A 356 22.66 -13.57 -15.81
N SER A 357 23.26 -13.80 -14.64
CA SER A 357 24.28 -14.84 -14.39
C SER A 357 23.75 -16.29 -14.42
N ARG A 358 22.61 -16.53 -15.11
CA ARG A 358 21.94 -17.82 -15.31
C ARG A 358 21.68 -18.18 -16.78
N VAL A 359 22.45 -17.62 -17.73
CA VAL A 359 22.58 -18.24 -19.06
C VAL A 359 23.61 -19.36 -19.01
#